data_AF-W7KY30-F1
#
_entry.id   AF-W7KY30-F1
#
_cell.length_a   1.000
_cell.length_b   1.000
_cell.length_c   1.000
_cell.angle_alpha   90.00
_cell.angle_beta   90.00
_cell.angle_gamma   90.00
#
_symmetry.space_group_name_H-M   'P 1'
#
loop_
_entity.id
_entity.type
_entity.pdbx_description
1 polymer ?
#
loop_
_entity_poly.entity_id
_entity_poly.type
_entity_poly.pdbx_seq_one_letter_code
_entity_poly.pdbx_strand_id
1 'polypeptide(L)'
;MTPAEYEGLYGTRKKIYYYILRQRKPVPLKKIQRDLNLSSPSLVQYHLKKLLEEGLVKETQEGYVVSKVVLSDYVRISNHLIPVSAFFASFFITALMLLLTFLYKYPLASEIFSAIVISISAVLFAQDVIRKYKEIKL
;
A
#
# COMPACT_ATOMS: atom_id res chain seq x y z
N MET A 1 -21.92 11.70 -13.09
CA MET A 1 -20.51 11.27 -13.02
C MET A 1 -20.48 9.78 -13.23
N THR A 2 -19.87 9.32 -14.32
CA THR A 2 -19.91 7.92 -14.74
C THR A 2 -18.90 7.07 -13.95
N PRO A 3 -19.07 5.74 -13.89
CA PRO A 3 -18.10 4.84 -13.25
C PRO A 3 -16.66 5.00 -13.80
N ALA A 4 -16.52 5.24 -15.11
CA ALA A 4 -15.23 5.46 -15.75
C ALA A 4 -14.57 6.79 -15.34
N GLU A 5 -15.36 7.86 -15.18
CA GLU A 5 -14.86 9.14 -14.66
C GLU A 5 -14.39 9.02 -13.20
N TYR A 6 -15.10 8.22 -12.38
CA TYR A 6 -14.74 7.97 -11.00
C TYR A 6 -13.40 7.24 -10.88
N GLU A 7 -13.15 6.22 -11.71
CA GLU A 7 -11.87 5.51 -11.74
C GLU A 7 -10.71 6.41 -12.18
N GLY A 8 -10.89 7.24 -13.21
CA GLY A 8 -9.86 8.18 -13.66
C GLY A 8 -9.46 9.19 -12.58
N LEU A 9 -10.43 9.63 -11.78
CA LEU A 9 -10.22 10.55 -10.67
C LEU A 9 -9.62 9.86 -9.45
N TYR A 10 -9.98 8.62 -9.16
CA TYR A 10 -9.35 7.83 -8.12
C TYR A 10 -7.89 7.51 -8.46
N GLY A 11 -7.60 7.19 -9.72
CA GLY A 11 -6.23 7.00 -10.22
C GLY A 11 -5.38 8.26 -10.11
N THR A 12 -5.94 9.43 -10.45
CA THR A 12 -5.24 10.72 -10.33
C THR A 12 -4.95 11.09 -8.87
N ARG A 13 -5.90 10.85 -7.96
CA ARG A 13 -5.73 11.07 -6.52
C ARG A 13 -4.57 10.24 -5.96
N LYS A 14 -4.51 8.94 -6.31
CA LYS A 14 -3.40 8.05 -5.93
C LYS A 14 -2.06 8.55 -6.46
N LYS A 15 -1.99 8.99 -7.72
CA LYS A 15 -0.75 9.56 -8.31
C LYS A 15 -0.24 10.76 -7.52
N ILE A 16 -1.13 11.69 -7.14
CA ILE A 16 -0.78 12.85 -6.31
C ILE A 16 -0.26 12.42 -4.94
N TYR A 17 -0.94 11.48 -4.27
CA TYR A 17 -0.51 10.96 -2.97
C TYR A 17 0.91 10.36 -3.01
N TYR A 18 1.17 9.43 -3.94
CA TYR A 18 2.48 8.80 -4.08
C TYR A 18 3.57 9.79 -4.48
N TYR A 19 3.23 10.79 -5.29
CA TYR A 19 4.17 11.85 -5.63
C TYR A 19 4.59 12.63 -4.38
N ILE A 20 3.65 13.06 -3.53
CA ILE A 20 3.98 13.77 -2.27
C ILE A 20 4.77 12.87 -1.32
N LEU A 21 4.39 11.58 -1.22
CA LEU A 21 5.05 10.59 -0.35
C LEU A 21 6.55 10.42 -0.67
N ARG A 22 6.94 10.50 -1.94
CA ARG A 22 8.33 10.35 -2.39
C ARG A 22 9.19 11.59 -2.12
N GLN A 23 8.58 12.72 -1.77
CA GLN A 23 9.28 13.98 -1.57
C GLN A 23 9.76 14.11 -0.13
N ARG A 24 11.00 14.59 0.05
CA ARG A 24 11.58 14.83 1.39
C ARG A 24 11.15 16.16 2.00
N LYS A 25 10.54 17.04 1.19
CA LYS A 25 10.13 18.40 1.58
C LYS A 25 8.66 18.61 1.22
N PRO A 26 7.95 19.55 1.90
CA PRO A 26 6.62 19.97 1.52
C PRO A 26 6.54 20.33 0.03
N VAL A 27 5.43 19.97 -0.60
CA VAL A 27 5.27 20.07 -2.05
C VAL A 27 4.19 21.09 -2.39
N PRO A 28 4.53 22.22 -3.04
CA PRO A 28 3.53 23.20 -3.45
C PRO A 28 2.57 22.65 -4.51
N LEU A 29 1.31 23.11 -4.51
CA LEU A 29 0.29 22.72 -5.50
C LEU A 29 0.80 22.87 -6.94
N LYS A 30 1.43 24.01 -7.26
CA LYS A 30 1.97 24.29 -8.59
C LYS A 30 3.01 23.27 -9.03
N LYS A 31 3.82 22.77 -8.10
CA LYS A 31 4.82 21.72 -8.37
C LYS A 31 4.15 20.38 -8.64
N ILE A 32 3.12 20.03 -7.86
CA ILE A 32 2.31 18.82 -8.08
C ILE A 32 1.67 18.84 -9.47
N GLN A 33 1.03 19.95 -9.85
CA GLN A 33 0.37 20.08 -11.15
C GLN A 33 1.37 19.90 -12.29
N ARG A 34 2.49 20.62 -12.24
CA ARG A 34 3.51 20.61 -13.29
C ARG A 34 4.18 19.25 -13.43
N ASP A 35 4.65 18.68 -12.33
CA ASP A 35 5.44 17.45 -12.36
C ASP A 35 4.58 16.22 -12.70
N LEU A 36 3.27 16.28 -12.47
CA LEU A 36 2.31 15.23 -12.85
C LEU A 36 1.55 15.52 -14.16
N ASN A 37 1.87 16.61 -14.86
CA ASN A 37 1.20 17.05 -16.09
C ASN A 37 -0.34 17.06 -15.97
N LEU A 38 -0.86 17.57 -14.85
CA LEU A 38 -2.29 17.64 -14.61
C LEU A 38 -2.92 18.83 -15.34
N SER A 39 -4.09 18.59 -15.93
CA SER A 39 -4.74 19.52 -16.86
C SER A 39 -5.10 20.88 -16.26
N SER A 40 -5.31 20.98 -14.94
CA SER A 40 -5.59 22.26 -14.29
C SER A 40 -5.17 22.30 -12.82
N PRO A 41 -4.89 23.49 -12.24
CA PRO A 41 -4.66 23.65 -10.82
C PRO A 41 -5.87 23.20 -9.98
N SER A 42 -7.09 23.46 -10.48
CA SER A 42 -8.34 23.09 -9.84
C SER A 42 -8.53 21.57 -9.72
N LEU A 43 -8.06 20.80 -10.71
CA LEU A 43 -8.07 19.34 -10.65
C LEU A 43 -7.16 18.84 -9.52
N VAL A 44 -5.97 19.44 -9.37
CA VAL A 44 -5.05 19.11 -8.28
C VAL A 44 -5.68 19.45 -6.93
N GLN A 45 -6.28 20.64 -6.81
CA GLN A 45 -6.94 21.10 -5.60
C GLN A 45 -8.10 20.19 -5.20
N TYR A 46 -8.91 19.73 -6.16
CA TYR A 46 -9.99 18.79 -5.93
C TYR A 46 -9.49 17.48 -5.29
N HIS A 47 -8.42 16.90 -5.83
CA HIS A 47 -7.83 15.68 -5.29
C HIS A 47 -7.12 15.89 -3.95
N LEU A 48 -6.40 17.00 -3.78
CA LEU A 48 -5.77 17.36 -2.51
C LEU A 48 -6.82 17.54 -1.41
N LYS A 49 -7.94 18.20 -1.70
CA LYS A 49 -9.06 18.34 -0.76
C LYS A 49 -9.56 16.97 -0.30
N LYS A 50 -9.74 16.01 -1.21
CA LYS A 50 -10.13 14.65 -0.85
C LYS A 50 -9.07 13.93 0.00
N LEU A 51 -7.79 14.08 -0.34
CA LEU A 51 -6.69 13.51 0.45
C LEU A 51 -6.58 14.15 1.85
N LEU A 52 -6.94 15.43 2.00
CA LEU A 52 -7.01 16.14 3.29
C LEU A 52 -8.20 15.65 4.12
N GLU A 53 -9.38 15.52 3.51
CA GLU A 53 -10.59 14.95 4.13
C GLU A 53 -10.36 13.53 4.64
N GLU A 54 -9.61 12.72 3.89
CA GLU A 54 -9.19 11.35 4.25
C GLU A 54 -8.01 11.32 5.25
N GLY A 55 -7.45 12.47 5.63
CA GLY A 55 -6.32 12.59 6.56
C GLY A 55 -4.99 12.03 6.02
N LEU A 56 -4.90 11.76 4.71
CA LEU A 56 -3.73 11.18 4.05
C LEU A 56 -2.59 12.19 3.87
N VAL A 57 -2.95 13.44 3.62
CA VAL A 57 -2.01 14.57 3.49
C VAL A 57 -2.37 15.66 4.48
N LYS A 58 -1.44 16.57 4.74
CA LYS A 58 -1.62 17.78 5.54
C LYS A 58 -1.04 18.97 4.79
N GLU A 59 -1.71 20.10 4.90
CA GLU A 59 -1.22 21.37 4.39
C GLU A 59 -0.30 22.04 5.41
N THR A 60 0.82 22.57 4.93
CA THR A 60 1.81 23.33 5.68
C THR A 60 2.04 24.67 4.98
N GLN A 61 2.76 25.59 5.62
CA GLN A 61 3.09 26.90 5.02
C GLN A 61 3.86 26.77 3.70
N GLU A 62 4.63 25.70 3.51
CA GLU A 62 5.48 25.47 2.33
C GLU A 62 4.81 24.55 1.27
N GLY A 63 3.64 24.00 1.55
CA GLY A 63 2.93 23.07 0.67
C GLY A 63 2.39 21.83 1.39
N TYR A 64 2.18 20.75 0.64
CA TYR A 64 1.55 19.54 1.16
C TYR A 64 2.59 18.49 1.57
N VAL A 65 2.33 17.82 2.70
CA VAL A 65 3.10 16.67 3.22
C VAL A 65 2.17 15.49 3.47
N VAL A 66 2.71 14.27 3.47
CA VAL A 66 1.94 13.09 3.89
C VAL A 66 1.74 13.13 5.40
N SER A 67 0.48 13.04 5.84
CA SER A 67 0.09 13.06 7.27
C SER A 67 -0.03 11.64 7.82
N LYS A 68 -0.73 10.78 7.09
CA LYS A 68 -0.75 9.34 7.31
C LYS A 68 -0.07 8.64 6.14
N VAL A 69 0.98 7.91 6.46
CA VAL A 69 1.53 6.91 5.56
C VAL A 69 0.53 5.75 5.56
N VAL A 70 -0.50 5.81 4.71
CA VAL A 70 -1.39 4.68 4.41
C VAL A 70 -0.62 3.77 3.45
N LEU A 71 0.47 3.25 4.00
CA LEU A 71 1.12 2.07 3.52
C LEU A 71 0.62 0.92 4.40
N SER A 72 -0.70 0.70 4.45
CA SER A 72 -1.23 -0.54 5.06
C SER A 72 -0.54 -1.78 4.49
N ASP A 73 -0.10 -1.68 3.23
CA ASP A 73 0.53 -2.76 2.45
C ASP A 73 1.99 -2.50 2.04
N TYR A 74 2.71 -1.51 2.60
CA TYR A 74 4.14 -1.31 2.29
C TYR A 74 4.94 -0.96 3.56
N VAL A 75 6.14 -1.48 3.68
CA VAL A 75 7.08 -1.16 4.76
C VAL A 75 8.22 -0.34 4.18
N ARG A 76 8.57 0.76 4.83
CA ARG A 76 9.76 1.54 4.47
C ARG A 76 10.98 0.88 5.09
N ILE A 77 11.86 0.33 4.25
CA ILE A 77 13.15 -0.20 4.67
C ILE A 77 14.22 0.72 4.05
N SER A 78 14.86 1.53 4.91
CA SER A 78 15.82 2.56 4.50
C SER A 78 15.21 3.60 3.52
N ASN A 79 15.76 3.73 2.31
CA ASN A 79 15.28 4.62 1.24
C ASN A 79 14.29 3.96 0.27
N HIS A 80 13.92 2.68 0.47
CA HIS A 80 13.01 1.96 -0.43
C HIS A 80 11.65 1.68 0.23
N LEU A 81 10.59 1.76 -0.56
CA LEU A 81 9.24 1.33 -0.17
C LEU A 81 9.05 -0.09 -0.68
N ILE A 82 9.00 -1.05 0.24
CA ILE A 82 8.86 -2.48 -0.09
C ILE A 82 7.41 -2.89 0.20
N PRO A 83 6.67 -3.47 -0.76
CA PRO A 83 5.34 -3.95 -0.47
C PRO A 83 5.41 -5.04 0.60
N VAL A 84 4.50 -5.00 1.58
CA VAL A 84 4.30 -6.04 2.60
C VAL A 84 4.11 -7.41 1.93
N SER A 85 3.49 -7.44 0.75
CA SER A 85 3.36 -8.67 -0.04
C SER A 85 4.69 -9.27 -0.47
N ALA A 86 5.77 -8.49 -0.60
CA ALA A 86 7.11 -9.03 -0.90
C ALA A 86 7.67 -9.85 0.27
N PHE A 87 7.35 -9.47 1.52
CA PHE A 87 7.74 -10.26 2.69
C PHE A 87 6.98 -11.60 2.73
N PHE A 88 5.67 -11.58 2.45
CA PHE A 88 4.90 -12.81 2.32
C PHE A 88 5.39 -13.69 1.16
N ALA A 89 5.69 -13.08 0.01
CA ALA A 89 6.22 -13.81 -1.15
C ALA A 89 7.55 -14.51 -0.82
N SER A 90 8.50 -13.82 -0.17
CA SER A 90 9.76 -14.45 0.22
C SER A 90 9.56 -15.59 1.22
N PHE A 91 8.67 -15.42 2.20
CA PHE A 91 8.30 -16.47 3.15
C PHE A 91 7.71 -17.70 2.43
N PHE A 92 6.71 -17.52 1.57
CA PHE A 92 6.07 -18.63 0.87
C PHE A 92 7.00 -19.33 -0.12
N ILE A 93 7.85 -18.60 -0.83
CA ILE A 93 8.86 -19.19 -1.73
C ILE A 93 9.83 -20.06 -0.93
N THR A 94 10.31 -19.54 0.21
CA THR A 94 11.23 -20.29 1.09
C THR A 94 10.55 -21.53 1.68
N ALA A 95 9.31 -21.40 2.16
CA ALA A 95 8.52 -22.51 2.69
C ALA A 95 8.24 -23.57 1.61
N LEU A 96 7.94 -23.17 0.38
CA LEU A 96 7.75 -24.07 -0.75
C LEU A 96 9.03 -24.85 -1.08
N MET A 97 10.18 -24.19 -1.11
CA MET A 97 11.48 -24.85 -1.35
C MET A 97 11.79 -25.91 -0.26
N LEU A 98 11.53 -25.57 1.00
CA LEU A 98 11.70 -26.52 2.12
C LEU A 98 10.72 -27.69 2.01
N LEU A 99 9.45 -27.43 1.69
CA LEU A 99 8.43 -28.45 1.50
C LEU A 99 8.83 -29.42 0.39
N LEU A 100 9.27 -28.92 -0.77
CA LEU A 100 9.74 -29.75 -1.89
C LEU A 100 10.94 -30.62 -1.49
N THR A 101 11.83 -30.10 -0.65
CA THR A 101 12.99 -30.85 -0.14
C THR A 101 12.55 -31.98 0.81
N PHE A 102 11.55 -31.73 1.65
CA PHE A 102 11.05 -32.70 2.63
C PHE A 102 10.11 -33.74 2.03
N LEU A 103 9.37 -33.40 0.97
CA LEU A 103 8.34 -34.25 0.38
C LEU A 103 8.84 -35.65 0.03
N TYR A 104 10.06 -35.75 -0.50
CA TYR A 104 10.64 -37.03 -0.91
C TYR A 104 11.37 -37.77 0.23
N LYS A 105 11.93 -37.04 1.21
CA LYS A 105 12.79 -37.63 2.24
C LYS A 105 12.06 -37.93 3.55
N TYR A 106 11.05 -37.14 3.90
CA TYR A 106 10.37 -37.17 5.19
C TYR A 106 8.88 -36.85 5.03
N PRO A 107 8.05 -37.81 4.58
CA PRO A 107 6.63 -37.57 4.27
C PRO A 107 5.86 -37.01 5.46
N LEU A 108 5.99 -37.63 6.64
CA LEU A 108 5.29 -37.21 7.85
C LEU A 108 5.75 -35.82 8.35
N ALA A 109 7.04 -35.50 8.20
CA ALA A 109 7.54 -34.17 8.52
C ALA A 109 7.03 -33.11 7.53
N SER A 110 6.88 -33.47 6.25
CA SER A 110 6.34 -32.59 5.21
C SER A 110 4.86 -32.25 5.45
N GLU A 111 4.06 -33.23 5.89
CA GLU A 111 2.66 -33.03 6.27
C GLU A 111 2.54 -32.07 7.46
N ILE A 112 3.26 -32.34 8.55
CA ILE A 112 3.26 -31.48 9.75
C ILE A 112 3.74 -30.07 9.41
N PHE A 113 4.82 -29.95 8.64
CA PHE A 113 5.36 -28.65 8.23
C PHE A 113 4.35 -27.86 7.40
N SER A 114 3.73 -28.49 6.40
CA SER A 114 2.71 -27.84 5.55
C SER A 114 1.50 -27.40 6.37
N ALA A 115 1.03 -28.23 7.31
CA ALA A 115 -0.10 -27.91 8.17
C ALA A 115 0.18 -26.68 9.07
N ILE A 116 1.39 -26.59 9.63
CA ILE A 116 1.82 -25.45 10.44
C ILE A 116 1.87 -24.18 9.57
N VAL A 117 2.53 -24.25 8.41
CA VAL A 117 2.67 -23.09 7.51
C VAL A 117 1.31 -22.58 7.05
N ILE A 118 0.41 -23.48 6.63
CA ILE A 118 -0.95 -23.13 6.20
C ILE A 118 -1.74 -22.52 7.36
N SER A 119 -1.69 -23.11 8.55
CA SER A 119 -2.45 -22.63 9.71
C SER A 119 -2.01 -21.23 10.13
N ILE A 120 -0.70 -20.99 10.26
CA ILE A 120 -0.16 -19.67 10.61
C ILE A 120 -0.55 -18.65 9.54
N SER A 121 -0.40 -19.01 8.27
CA SER A 121 -0.74 -18.13 7.15
C SER A 121 -2.22 -17.76 7.15
N ALA A 122 -3.11 -18.73 7.33
CA ALA A 122 -4.55 -18.51 7.39
C ALA A 122 -4.94 -17.53 8.52
N VAL A 123 -4.35 -17.68 9.71
CA VAL A 123 -4.58 -16.77 10.83
C VAL A 123 -4.11 -15.35 10.51
N LEU A 124 -2.89 -15.19 9.99
CA LEU A 124 -2.34 -13.87 9.64
C LEU A 124 -3.18 -13.17 8.57
N PHE A 125 -3.60 -13.88 7.52
CA PHE A 125 -4.46 -13.33 6.48
C PHE A 125 -5.86 -13.00 7.01
N ALA A 126 -6.44 -13.85 7.86
CA ALA A 126 -7.73 -13.56 8.49
C ALA A 126 -7.66 -12.28 9.35
N GLN A 127 -6.59 -12.11 10.13
CA GLN A 127 -6.36 -10.89 10.90
C GLN A 127 -6.20 -9.65 10.01
N ASP A 128 -5.44 -9.75 8.91
CA ASP A 128 -5.27 -8.65 7.96
C ASP A 128 -6.59 -8.24 7.31
N VAL A 129 -7.40 -9.22 6.89
CA VAL A 129 -8.74 -8.99 6.33
C VAL A 129 -9.63 -8.31 7.37
N ILE A 130 -9.71 -8.84 8.59
CA ILE A 130 -10.55 -8.25 9.66
C ILE A 130 -10.11 -6.81 9.95
N ARG A 131 -8.80 -6.55 10.02
CA ARG A 131 -8.25 -5.20 10.23
C ARG A 131 -8.69 -4.25 9.11
N LYS A 132 -8.50 -4.65 7.84
CA LYS A 132 -8.89 -3.84 6.67
C LYS A 132 -10.39 -3.53 6.65
N TYR A 133 -11.23 -4.52 6.97
CA TYR A 133 -12.68 -4.31 7.06
C TYR A 133 -13.09 -3.36 8.19
N LYS A 134 -12.39 -3.39 9.33
CA LYS A 134 -12.62 -2.44 10.44
C LYS A 134 -12.21 -1.03 10.06
N GLU A 135 -11.10 -0.86 9.35
CA GLU A 135 -10.60 0.44 8.89
C GLU A 135 -11.53 1.11 7.85
N ILE A 136 -12.24 0.34 7.03
CA ILE A 136 -13.22 0.86 6.05
C ILE A 136 -14.52 1.33 6.72
N LYS A 137 -14.86 0.80 7.90
CA LYS A 137 -16.13 1.04 8.59
C LYS A 137 -16.04 2.14 9.67
N LEU A 138 -14.87 2.76 9.84
CA LEU A 138 -14.57 3.90 10.73
C LEU A 138 -14.37 5.16 9.89
#